data_AF-A0A7Y2VC26-F1
#
_entry.id   AF-A0A7Y2VC26-F1
#
_cell.length_a   1.000
_cell.length_b   1.000
_cell.length_c   1.000
_cell.angle_alpha   90.00
_cell.angle_beta   90.00
_cell.angle_gamma   90.00
#
_symmetry.space_group_name_H-M   'P 1'
#
loop_
_entity.id
_entity.type
_entity.pdbx_description
1 polymer ?
#
loop_
_entity_poly.entity_id
_entity_poly.type
_entity_poly.pdbx_seq_one_letter_code
_entity_poly.pdbx_strand_id
1 'polypeptide(L)' 'EITDEDQFDLIYFDAFGPRVQPELWTKEIFKKMFLALKHNGVLVTYSAKGSVRRNMLEVGFAVERLPGPPGKREMLRATA' A
#
# COMPACT_ATOMS: atom_id res chain seq x y z
N GLU A 1 -11.37 -9.56 12.91
CA GLU A 1 -11.07 -8.18 12.45
C GLU A 1 -9.56 -8.02 12.37
N ILE A 2 -9.04 -7.04 11.63
CA ILE A 2 -7.59 -6.73 11.60
C ILE A 2 -7.36 -5.59 12.60
N THR A 3 -6.66 -5.90 13.68
CA THR A 3 -6.39 -5.01 14.82
C THR A 3 -4.91 -5.03 15.20
N ASP A 4 -4.04 -5.48 14.30
CA ASP A 4 -2.61 -5.55 14.52
C ASP A 4 -2.00 -4.14 14.58
N GLU A 5 -1.08 -3.94 15.51
CA GLU A 5 -0.35 -2.68 15.71
C GLU A 5 1.14 -2.99 15.91
N ASP A 6 2.03 -2.34 15.15
CA ASP A 6 3.49 -2.48 15.23
C ASP A 6 4.00 -3.95 15.19
N GLN A 7 3.37 -4.82 14.40
CA GLN A 7 3.70 -6.26 14.37
C GLN A 7 4.56 -6.68 13.18
N PHE A 8 4.35 -6.06 12.02
CA PHE A 8 4.92 -6.53 10.77
C PHE A 8 6.01 -5.60 10.24
N ASP A 9 7.05 -6.19 9.66
CA ASP A 9 8.12 -5.44 8.98
C ASP A 9 7.77 -5.21 7.50
N LEU A 10 6.94 -6.07 6.89
CA LEU A 10 6.64 -6.05 5.46
C LEU A 10 5.22 -6.54 5.15
N ILE A 11 4.53 -5.81 4.28
CA ILE A 11 3.24 -6.19 3.69
C ILE A 11 3.39 -6.30 2.17
N TYR A 12 3.06 -7.48 1.63
CA TYR A 12 2.85 -7.69 0.20
C TYR A 12 1.37 -7.47 -0.12
N PHE A 13 1.02 -6.34 -0.71
CA PHE A 13 -0.36 -6.02 -1.02
C PHE A 13 -0.70 -6.35 -2.48
N ASP A 14 -1.29 -7.52 -2.68
CA ASP A 14 -1.60 -8.11 -3.99
C ASP A 14 -3.10 -8.42 -4.15
N ALA A 15 -3.91 -7.37 -4.12
CA ALA A 15 -5.33 -7.45 -4.45
C ALA A 15 -5.58 -7.35 -5.96
N PHE A 16 -6.78 -7.73 -6.42
CA PHE A 16 -7.21 -7.37 -7.77
C PHE A 16 -7.22 -5.85 -7.94
N GLY A 17 -6.97 -5.41 -9.18
CA GLY A 17 -6.72 -3.99 -9.44
C GLY A 17 -7.89 -3.10 -8.99
N PRO A 18 -7.66 -1.81 -8.69
CA PRO A 18 -8.67 -0.92 -8.09
C PRO A 18 -9.96 -0.72 -8.91
N ARG A 19 -10.02 -1.19 -10.16
CA ARG A 19 -11.24 -1.19 -10.97
C ARG A 19 -12.12 -2.40 -10.66
N VAL A 20 -11.48 -3.55 -10.41
CA VAL A 20 -12.15 -4.84 -10.19
C VAL A 20 -12.55 -4.97 -8.72
N GLN A 21 -11.69 -4.52 -7.81
CA GLN A 21 -11.92 -4.68 -6.37
C GLN A 21 -11.64 -3.37 -5.61
N PRO A 22 -12.38 -2.28 -5.90
CA PRO A 22 -12.12 -0.93 -5.36
C PRO A 22 -12.14 -0.84 -3.83
N GLU A 23 -12.93 -1.67 -3.16
CA GLU A 23 -13.12 -1.69 -1.72
C GLU A 23 -11.86 -2.06 -0.92
N LEU A 24 -10.89 -2.72 -1.55
CA LEU A 24 -9.59 -3.00 -0.92
C LEU A 24 -8.59 -1.85 -1.03
N TRP A 25 -8.85 -0.85 -1.87
CA TRP A 25 -7.91 0.25 -2.14
C TRP A 25 -8.32 1.57 -1.46
N THR A 26 -9.18 1.50 -0.45
CA THR A 26 -9.65 2.67 0.28
C THR A 26 -8.64 3.14 1.32
N LYS A 27 -8.83 4.38 1.79
CA LYS A 27 -8.02 4.97 2.85
C LYS A 27 -8.09 4.14 4.14
N GLU A 28 -9.25 3.60 4.47
CA GLU A 28 -9.49 2.80 5.67
C GLU A 28 -8.66 1.51 5.67
N ILE A 29 -8.53 0.86 4.52
CA ILE A 29 -7.69 -0.33 4.36
C ILE A 29 -6.21 0.03 4.50
N PHE A 30 -5.76 1.12 3.86
CA PHE A 30 -4.37 1.59 4.04
C PHE A 30 -4.08 2.00 5.47
N LYS A 31 -5.04 2.60 6.20
CA LYS A 31 -4.85 2.96 7.60
C LYS A 31 -4.62 1.74 8.48
N LYS A 32 -5.36 0.64 8.26
CA LYS A 32 -5.13 -0.62 8.98
C LYS A 32 -3.73 -1.17 8.72
N MET A 33 -3.30 -1.16 7.46
CA MET A 33 -1.94 -1.62 7.10
C MET A 33 -0.84 -0.72 7.63
N PHE A 34 -1.07 0.59 7.71
CA PHE A 34 -0.14 1.54 8.32
C PHE A 34 0.07 1.25 9.80
N LEU A 35 -1.02 1.06 10.56
CA LEU A 35 -0.95 0.75 11.99
C LEU A 35 -0.29 -0.61 12.25
N ALA A 36 -0.56 -1.61 11.40
CA ALA A 36 -0.01 -2.95 11.55
C ALA A 36 1.51 -3.04 11.30
N LEU A 37 2.07 -2.09 10.54
CA LEU A 37 3.51 -2.04 10.26
C LEU A 37 4.25 -1.38 11.41
N LYS A 38 5.41 -1.94 11.76
CA LYS A 38 6.39 -1.29 12.65
C LYS A 38 6.90 0.01 12.02
N HIS A 39 7.53 0.86 12.83
CA HIS A 39 8.29 2.00 12.32
C HIS A 39 9.31 1.57 11.24
N ASN A 40 9.30 2.26 10.09
CA ASN A 40 10.05 1.93 8.88
C ASN A 40 9.65 0.61 8.20
N GLY A 41 8.53 0.00 8.62
CA GLY A 41 7.92 -1.13 7.97
C GLY A 41 7.46 -0.76 6.57
N VAL A 42 7.49 -1.73 5.67
CA VAL A 42 7.31 -1.49 4.24
C VAL A 42 6.02 -2.15 3.74
N LEU A 43 5.30 -1.45 2.87
CA LEU A 43 4.26 -2.04 2.02
C LEU A 43 4.69 -1.92 0.56
N VAL A 44 4.54 -3.01 -0.19
CA VAL A 44 4.76 -3.02 -1.64
C VAL A 44 3.52 -3.49 -2.37
N THR A 45 3.24 -2.88 -3.53
CA THR A 45 2.16 -3.32 -4.41
C THR A 45 2.49 -3.04 -5.88
N TYR A 46 1.99 -3.90 -6.77
CA TYR A 46 2.15 -3.69 -8.21
C TYR A 46 1.38 -2.47 -8.73
N SER A 47 0.38 -1.99 -7.99
CA SER A 47 -0.51 -0.93 -8.45
C SER A 47 0.16 0.44 -8.36
N ALA A 48 0.20 1.16 -9.49
CA ALA A 48 0.72 2.52 -9.56
C ALA A 48 -0.36 3.58 -9.84
N LYS A 49 -1.64 3.27 -9.55
CA LYS A 49 -2.73 4.24 -9.78
C LYS A 49 -2.58 5.47 -8.88
N GLY A 50 -2.90 6.64 -9.43
CA GLY A 50 -2.83 7.90 -8.69
C GLY A 50 -3.72 7.96 -7.45
N SER A 51 -4.91 7.34 -7.49
CA SER A 51 -5.81 7.24 -6.33
C SER A 51 -5.20 6.42 -5.19
N VAL A 52 -4.55 5.30 -5.52
CA VAL A 52 -3.88 4.43 -4.53
C VAL A 52 -2.78 5.20 -3.82
N ARG A 53 -1.93 5.90 -4.57
CA ARG A 53 -0.87 6.75 -4.00
C ARG A 53 -1.44 7.84 -3.09
N ARG A 54 -2.51 8.53 -3.49
CA ARG A 54 -3.13 9.57 -2.67
C ARG A 54 -3.66 9.00 -1.36
N ASN A 55 -4.37 7.87 -1.40
CA ASN A 55 -4.91 7.24 -0.20
C ASN A 55 -3.80 6.79 0.77
N MET A 56 -2.68 6.26 0.26
CA MET A 56 -1.51 5.93 1.09
C MET A 56 -0.87 7.17 1.74
N LEU A 57 -0.66 8.24 0.98
CA LEU A 57 -0.12 9.50 1.53
C LEU A 57 -1.04 10.10 2.60
N GLU A 58 -2.36 10.03 2.39
CA GLU A 58 -3.35 10.56 3.33
C GLU A 58 -3.39 9.83 4.68
N VAL A 59 -2.89 8.60 4.77
CA VAL A 59 -2.81 7.87 6.05
C VAL A 59 -1.48 8.02 6.76
N GLY A 60 -0.46 8.61 6.10
CA GLY A 60 0.85 8.88 6.69
C GLY A 60 2.02 8.16 6.05
N PHE A 61 1.79 7.24 5.10
CA PHE A 61 2.89 6.57 4.41
C PHE A 61 3.78 7.56 3.63
N ALA A 62 5.09 7.35 3.69
CA ALA A 62 6.00 7.89 2.69
C ALA A 62 5.95 7.00 1.44
N VAL A 63 5.51 7.53 0.30
CA VAL A 63 5.25 6.73 -0.92
C VAL A 63 6.19 7.12 -2.06
N GLU A 64 6.88 6.13 -2.61
CA GLU A 64 7.74 6.27 -3.78
C GLU A 64 7.25 5.43 -4.96
N ARG A 65 7.65 5.85 -6.16
CA ARG A 65 7.43 5.11 -7.41
C ARG A 65 8.71 4.40 -7.78
N LEU A 66 8.60 3.12 -8.04
CA LEU A 66 9.69 2.29 -8.52
C LEU A 66 9.42 1.86 -9.97
N PRO A 67 10.45 1.56 -10.76
CA PRO A 67 10.28 0.88 -12.04
C PRO A 67 9.45 -0.40 -11.85
N GLY A 68 8.46 -0.60 -12.71
CA GLY A 68 7.67 -1.83 -12.68
C GLY A 68 8.45 -3.04 -13.21
N PRO A 69 7.97 -4.27 -12.93
CA PRO A 69 8.49 -5.48 -13.57
C PRO A 69 8.25 -5.45 -15.10
N PRO A 70 8.88 -6.34 -15.89
CA PRO A 70 8.67 -6.42 -17.34
C PRO A 70 7.18 -6.38 -17.71
N GLY A 71 6.81 -5.42 -18.56
CA GLY A 71 5.41 -5.19 -18.96
C GLY A 71 4.62 -4.21 -18.10
N LYS A 72 5.19 -3.66 -17.01
CA LYS A 72 4.59 -2.58 -16.20
C LYS A 72 5.55 -1.40 -16.08
N ARG A 73 5.03 -0.18 -16.21
CA ARG A 73 5.83 1.05 -16.16
C ARG A 73 6.33 1.36 -14.75
N GLU A 74 5.44 1.31 -13.77
CA GLU A 74 5.70 1.73 -12.40
C GLU A 74 5.01 0.77 -11.41
N MET A 75 5.56 0.70 -10.20
CA MET A 75 4.92 0.12 -9.00
C MET A 75 5.13 1.05 -7.80
N LEU A 76 4.45 0.78 -6.69
CA LEU A 76 4.57 1.60 -5.46
C LEU A 76 5.23 0.82 -4.33
N ARG A 77 6.09 1.53 -3.60
CA ARG A 77 6.57 1.16 -2.27
C ARG A 77 6.17 2.27 -1.30
N ALA A 78 5.73 1.88 -0.12
CA ALA A 78 5.29 2.76 0.95
C ALA A 78 6.00 2.38 2.25
N THR A 79 6.45 3.36 3.02
CA THR A 79 7.11 3.16 4.33
C THR A 79 6.30 3.84 5.42
N ALA A 80 6.02 3.10 6.50
CA ALA A 80 5.26 3.56 7.66
C ALA A 80 6.08 4.45 8.59
#